data_AF-A0A4Y2C626-F1
#
_entry.id   AF-A0A4Y2C626-F1
#
_cell.length_a   1.000
_cell.length_b   1.000
_cell.length_c   1.000
_cell.angle_alpha   90.00
_cell.angle_beta   90.00
_cell.angle_gamma   90.00
#
_symmetry.space_group_name_H-M   'P 1'
#
loop_
_entity.id
_entity.type
_entity.pdbx_description
1 polymer ?
#
loop_
_entity_poly.entity_id
_entity_poly.type
_entity_poly.pdbx_seq_one_letter_code
_entity_poly.pdbx_strand_id
1 'polypeptide(L)'
;MVKNRVEEIQQLSDPNRWGHCPVKDNPADLFSRGTSSIKLIQNELWWHGPPWLKQTPEHWLNRHRPILDSELCSEELEHRFSVHVAVAQQRESLVEIN
;
A
#
# COMPACT_ATOMS: atom_id res chain seq x y z
N MET A 1 -3.87 -15.41 7.33
CA MET A 1 -4.74 -15.11 6.16
C MET A 1 -4.32 -13.83 5.43
N VAL A 2 -3.88 -12.77 6.11
CA VAL A 2 -3.35 -11.55 5.44
C VAL A 2 -1.90 -11.71 4.94
N LYS A 3 -1.02 -12.34 5.74
CA LYS A 3 0.41 -12.53 5.39
C LYS A 3 0.61 -13.14 4.01
N ASN A 4 -0.01 -14.29 3.75
CA ASN A 4 0.16 -15.03 2.49
C ASN A 4 -0.24 -14.18 1.28
N ARG A 5 -1.29 -13.35 1.40
CA ARG A 5 -1.74 -12.48 0.31
C ARG A 5 -0.83 -11.27 0.12
N VAL A 6 -0.30 -10.70 1.20
CA VAL A 6 0.69 -9.61 1.13
C VAL A 6 1.96 -10.09 0.46
N GLU A 7 2.44 -11.28 0.84
CA GLU A 7 3.62 -11.91 0.26
C GLU A 7 3.43 -12.20 -1.23
N GLU A 8 2.29 -12.77 -1.62
CA GLU A 8 1.96 -12.99 -3.03
C GLU A 8 1.95 -11.69 -3.84
N ILE A 9 1.34 -10.61 -3.32
CA ILE A 9 1.32 -9.30 -3.98
C ILE A 9 2.74 -8.74 -4.13
N GLN A 10 3.58 -8.86 -3.09
CA GLN A 10 4.97 -8.41 -3.13
C GLN A 10 5.83 -9.21 -4.11
N GLN A 11 5.57 -10.52 -4.26
CA GLN A 11 6.28 -11.36 -5.23
C GLN A 11 5.86 -11.07 -6.68
N LEU A 12 4.58 -10.74 -6.89
CA LEU A 12 4.01 -10.54 -8.24
C LEU A 12 4.08 -9.10 -8.74
N SER A 13 4.52 -8.14 -7.93
CA SER A 13 4.57 -6.73 -8.32
C SER A 13 5.91 -6.10 -8.02
N ASP A 14 6.32 -5.17 -8.89
CA ASP A 14 7.54 -4.38 -8.69
C ASP A 14 7.27 -3.27 -7.67
N PRO A 15 7.99 -3.23 -6.53
CA PRO A 15 7.83 -2.19 -5.52
C PRO A 15 8.04 -0.77 -6.05
N ASN A 16 8.85 -0.58 -7.11
CA ASN A 16 9.07 0.73 -7.72
C ASN A 16 7.83 1.27 -8.44
N ARG A 17 6.84 0.41 -8.71
CA ARG A 17 5.57 0.78 -9.33
C ARG A 17 4.49 1.10 -8.29
N TRP A 18 4.79 0.97 -7.00
CA TRP A 18 3.84 1.26 -5.93
C TRP A 18 3.80 2.77 -5.67
N GLY A 19 2.60 3.34 -5.69
CA GLY A 19 2.37 4.75 -5.42
C GLY A 19 1.72 4.98 -4.07
N HIS A 20 1.96 6.15 -3.47
CA HIS A 20 1.24 6.58 -2.27
C HIS A 20 -0.17 7.05 -2.61
N CYS A 21 -1.17 6.40 -2.00
CA CYS A 21 -2.57 6.85 -2.01
C CYS A 21 -2.83 7.73 -0.78
N PRO A 22 -3.23 9.00 -0.95
CA PRO A 22 -3.58 9.87 0.18
C PRO A 22 -4.67 9.25 1.06
N VAL A 23 -4.58 9.46 2.38
CA VAL A 23 -5.53 8.92 3.37
C VAL A 23 -6.99 9.18 2.99
N LYS A 24 -7.31 10.41 2.58
CA LYS A 24 -8.67 10.82 2.16
C LYS A 24 -9.20 10.10 0.90
N ASP A 25 -8.30 9.54 0.10
CA ASP A 25 -8.60 8.85 -1.16
C ASP A 25 -8.48 7.32 -0.99
N ASN A 26 -8.09 6.84 0.19
CA ASN A 26 -7.98 5.42 0.49
C ASN A 26 -9.35 4.88 0.96
N PRO A 27 -10.06 4.05 0.17
CA PRO A 27 -11.35 3.52 0.59
C PRO A 27 -11.24 2.67 1.88
N ALA A 28 -10.12 1.99 2.13
CA ALA A 28 -9.94 1.18 3.34
C ALA A 28 -9.95 2.04 4.63
N ASP A 29 -9.58 3.31 4.54
CA ASP A 29 -9.60 4.26 5.67
C ASP A 29 -11.04 4.55 6.13
N LEU A 30 -12.02 4.54 5.22
CA LEU A 30 -13.43 4.71 5.56
C LEU A 30 -13.90 3.62 6.54
N PHE A 31 -13.54 2.37 6.25
CA PHE A 31 -13.93 1.25 7.10
C PHE A 31 -13.14 1.25 8.41
N SER A 32 -11.83 1.48 8.39
CA SER A 32 -11.00 1.46 9.59
C SER A 32 -11.37 2.57 10.59
N ARG A 33 -11.93 3.70 10.13
CA ARG A 33 -12.47 4.77 10.99
C ARG A 33 -13.86 4.49 11.57
N GLY A 34 -14.45 3.34 11.26
CA GLY A 34 -15.77 2.94 11.79
C GLY A 34 -16.95 3.57 11.04
N THR A 35 -16.82 3.82 9.74
CA THR A 35 -17.96 4.24 8.92
C THR A 35 -19.05 3.16 8.94
N SER A 36 -20.30 3.56 9.13
CA SER A 36 -21.41 2.60 9.16
C SER A 36 -21.62 1.93 7.79
N SER A 37 -22.15 0.70 7.81
CA SER A 37 -22.45 -0.07 6.60
C SER A 37 -23.36 0.69 5.62
N ILE A 38 -24.38 1.40 6.14
CA ILE A 38 -25.30 2.21 5.33
C ILE A 38 -24.54 3.31 4.58
N LYS A 39 -23.63 4.01 5.26
CA LYS A 39 -22.80 5.05 4.64
C LYS A 39 -21.83 4.45 3.62
N LEU A 40 -21.26 3.27 3.88
CA LEU A 40 -20.36 2.59 2.94
C LEU A 40 -21.08 2.15 1.67
N ILE A 41 -22.32 1.63 1.77
CA ILE A 41 -23.11 1.22 0.61
C ILE A 41 -23.34 2.40 -0.35
N GLN A 42 -23.52 3.61 0.18
CA GLN A 42 -23.74 4.84 -0.58
C GLN A 42 -22.43 5.56 -0.96
N ASN A 43 -21.27 5.02 -0.62
CA ASN A 43 -19.99 5.71 -0.79
C ASN A 43 -19.34 5.36 -2.13
N GLU A 44 -19.29 6.34 -3.03
CA GLU A 44 -18.67 6.21 -4.35
C GLU A 44 -17.17 5.90 -4.27
N LEU A 45 -16.44 6.47 -3.30
CA LEU A 45 -15.01 6.21 -3.13
C LEU A 45 -14.75 4.74 -2.78
N TRP A 46 -15.60 4.12 -1.96
CA TRP A 46 -15.51 2.71 -1.59
C TRP A 46 -15.68 1.77 -2.79
N TRP A 47 -16.69 2.02 -3.62
CA TRP A 47 -17.04 1.14 -4.74
C TRP A 47 -16.25 1.41 -6.02
N HIS A 48 -15.88 2.66 -6.26
CA HIS A 48 -15.29 3.09 -7.51
C HIS A 48 -13.86 3.56 -7.40
N GLY A 49 -13.34 3.69 -6.18
CA GLY A 49 -12.03 4.25 -5.92
C GLY A 49 -11.95 5.73 -6.28
N PRO A 50 -10.77 6.34 -6.08
CA PRO A 50 -10.59 7.75 -6.37
C PRO A 50 -10.56 8.00 -7.90
N PRO A 51 -11.12 9.13 -8.38
CA PRO A 51 -11.21 9.41 -9.82
C PRO A 51 -9.88 9.40 -10.58
N TRP A 52 -8.78 9.77 -9.91
CA TRP A 52 -7.45 9.79 -10.52
C TRP A 52 -6.93 8.39 -10.86
N LEU A 53 -7.35 7.34 -10.16
CA LEU A 53 -6.88 5.97 -10.42
C LEU A 53 -7.45 5.41 -11.74
N LYS A 54 -8.58 5.96 -12.20
CA LYS A 54 -9.21 5.61 -13.48
C LYS A 54 -8.54 6.30 -14.68
N GLN A 55 -7.71 7.31 -14.42
CA GLN A 55 -6.98 8.02 -15.46
C GLN A 55 -5.72 7.26 -15.84
N THR A 56 -5.05 7.71 -16.90
CA THR A 56 -3.76 7.14 -17.26
C THR A 56 -2.75 7.38 -16.11
N PRO A 57 -1.76 6.50 -15.92
CA PRO A 57 -0.74 6.66 -14.89
C PRO A 57 -0.15 8.08 -14.85
N GLU A 58 0.01 8.71 -16.02
CA GLU A 58 -0.14 10.16 -16.35
C GLU A 58 -0.42 11.07 -15.16
N HIS A 59 -1.63 10.84 -14.67
CA HIS A 59 -2.42 11.75 -13.88
C HIS A 59 -2.63 11.21 -12.46
N TRP A 60 -1.99 10.08 -12.12
CA TRP A 60 -2.03 9.56 -10.77
C TRP A 60 -1.30 10.53 -9.83
N LEU A 61 -1.94 10.84 -8.71
CA LEU A 61 -1.33 11.66 -7.66
C LEU A 61 0.00 11.00 -7.25
N ASN A 62 1.08 11.78 -7.16
CA ASN A 62 2.40 11.35 -6.69
C ASN A 62 3.20 10.37 -7.59
N ARG A 63 3.08 10.39 -8.92
CA ARG A 63 4.08 9.71 -9.79
C ARG A 63 5.53 10.17 -9.58
N HIS A 64 5.71 11.35 -8.97
CA HIS A 64 7.02 12.00 -8.78
C HIS A 64 7.43 12.21 -7.32
N ARG A 65 6.72 11.62 -6.35
CA ARG A 65 7.36 11.42 -5.04
C ARG A 65 7.86 9.98 -5.03
N PRO A 66 9.17 9.73 -5.29
CA PRO A 66 9.82 8.74 -4.45
C PRO A 66 9.41 9.14 -3.04
N ILE A 67 8.92 8.20 -2.24
CA ILE A 67 8.80 8.47 -0.81
C ILE A 67 10.24 8.76 -0.39
N LEU A 68 10.62 10.03 -0.38
CA LEU A 68 11.93 10.45 0.03
C LEU A 68 11.91 10.15 1.51
N ASP A 69 12.83 9.30 1.93
CA ASP A 69 13.04 8.92 3.33
C ASP A 69 12.98 10.13 4.28
N SER A 70 13.35 11.31 3.78
CA SER A 70 13.24 12.62 4.43
C SER A 70 11.81 13.10 4.82
N GLU A 71 10.74 12.53 4.27
CA GLU A 71 9.35 13.02 4.47
C GLU A 71 8.46 12.06 5.26
N LEU A 72 8.98 10.87 5.58
CA LEU A 72 8.35 9.95 6.53
C LEU A 72 8.81 10.30 7.94
N CYS A 73 7.93 10.16 8.93
CA CYS A 73 8.37 10.19 10.33
C CYS A 73 9.36 9.03 10.55
N SER A 74 10.39 9.22 11.38
CA SER A 74 11.42 8.22 11.65
C SER A 74 10.84 6.83 11.97
N GLU A 75 9.72 6.80 12.70
CA GLU A 75 8.98 5.57 13.05
C GLU A 75 8.44 4.82 11.82
N GLU A 76 7.93 5.54 10.81
CA GLU A 76 7.35 4.94 9.61
C GLU A 76 8.43 4.40 8.66
N LEU A 77 9.59 5.04 8.68
CA LEU A 77 10.77 4.62 7.92
C LEU A 77 11.44 3.40 8.56
N GLU A 78 11.61 3.40 9.88
CA GLU A 78 12.08 2.24 10.64
C GLU A 78 11.15 1.05 10.44
N HIS A 79 9.83 1.27 10.47
CA HIS A 79 8.87 0.21 10.24
C HIS A 79 8.95 -0.33 8.80
N ARG A 80 9.07 0.54 7.78
CA ARG A 80 9.21 0.10 6.39
C ARG A 80 10.52 -0.64 6.14
N PHE A 81 11.62 -0.17 6.72
CA PHE A 81 12.93 -0.80 6.61
C PHE A 81 12.97 -2.14 7.34
N SER A 82 12.45 -2.19 8.58
CA SER A 82 12.36 -3.43 9.36
C SER A 82 11.50 -4.48 8.64
N VAL A 83 10.41 -4.07 8.00
CA VAL A 83 9.58 -4.98 7.19
C VAL A 83 10.35 -5.48 5.96
N HIS A 84 11.05 -4.61 5.24
CA HIS A 84 11.81 -5.01 4.05
C HIS A 84 12.97 -5.96 4.40
N VAL A 85 13.73 -5.65 5.45
CA VAL A 85 14.84 -6.49 5.94
C VAL A 85 14.33 -7.83 6.43
N ALA A 86 13.26 -7.86 7.23
CA ALA A 86 12.69 -9.12 7.71
C ALA A 86 12.20 -10.01 6.56
N VAL A 87 11.58 -9.42 5.54
CA VAL A 87 11.15 -10.15 4.33
C VAL A 87 12.34 -10.67 3.53
N ALA A 88 13.42 -9.89 3.40
CA ALA A 88 14.64 -10.31 2.70
C ALA A 88 15.36 -11.46 3.44
N GLN A 89 15.54 -11.35 4.76
CA GLN A 89 16.15 -12.41 5.58
C GLN A 89 15.32 -13.69 5.58
N GLN A 90 13.99 -13.57 5.63
CA GLN A 90 13.11 -14.73 5.53
C GLN A 90 13.19 -15.39 4.15
N ARG A 91 13.36 -14.62 3.07
CA ARG A 91 13.58 -15.14 1.72
C ARG A 91 14.91 -15.88 1.58
N GLU A 92 16.01 -15.36 2.12
CA GLU A 92 17.33 -16.03 2.09
C GLU A 92 17.29 -17.37 2.83
N SER A 93 16.64 -17.41 4.00
CA SER A 93 16.48 -18.64 4.78
C SER A 93 15.69 -19.75 4.08
N LEU A 94 14.78 -19.42 3.14
CA LEU A 94 13.99 -20.38 2.38
C LEU A 94 14.72 -20.91 1.14
N VAL A 95 15.75 -20.20 0.65
CA VAL A 95 16.56 -20.61 -0.50
C VAL A 95 17.66 -21.61 -0.07
N GLU A 96 18.11 -21.57 1.19
CA GLU A 96 19.16 -22.46 1.71
C GLU A 96 18.68 -23.89 2.08
N ILE A 97 17.39 -24.21 1.95
CA ILE A 97 16.83 -25.52 2.35
C ILE A 97 16.45 -26.40 1.12
N ASN A 98 16.83 -26.01 -0.10
CA ASN A 98 16.62 -26.81 -1.33
C ASN A 98 17.93 -27.23 -2.00
#